data_AF-R6GWA4-F1
#
_entry.id   AF-R6GWA4-F1
#
_cell.length_a   1.000
_cell.length_b   1.000
_cell.length_c   1.000
_cell.angle_alpha   90.00
_cell.angle_beta   90.00
_cell.angle_gamma   90.00
#
_symmetry.space_group_name_H-M   'P 1'
#
loop_
_entity.id
_entity.type
_entity.pdbx_description
1 polymer ?
#
loop_
_entity_poly.entity_id
_entity_poly.type
_entity_poly.pdbx_seq_one_letter_code
_entity_poly.pdbx_strand_id
1 'polypeptide(L)'
;MIRKSTALILCLFLLVGLYGCAGQSHGDPLKSPMKFYYKTSDASYGDGQGATDYELRETYGHESDYVWVLTEYLKGPISQKLTAPFQRSVSIVSAERSGSQLQLQMTQELANLSGADLTVACACITLTCLEFPGVEAVSIRAVGSKLDGKTEILLNRNSLLLEDSSASLVNAPYMLYFSDTDNRYLIGEKISVGEGQENLPDYLVHRLLEGPTEPSLAETMPLGTTLLGLEVTEGICAINLSREFLDHAPQTALAQRMTILSLTNTMTQLDDVDGVVLYAAGEPLTQYGIMDLSQPLTYEEGAVGPVRKGLNEFDVDLYLPVGNSRLLAQLPACIHQTASESSVELVVQTLLSHPEQNGYRNPIPADTTLQAVHREGTQYVVDFSPEFLQGEAGTLELAVRAVAATVLRLGDCTAVRITINGASPEGEYGDLFAAQSWNESWFSS
;
A
#
# COMPACT_ATOMS: atom_id res chain seq x y z
N MET A 1 -96.34 -13.04 13.32
CA MET A 1 -96.84 -11.75 12.80
C MET A 1 -95.84 -10.69 13.20
N ILE A 2 -94.99 -10.23 12.28
CA ILE A 2 -95.23 -9.06 11.41
C ILE A 2 -95.04 -7.75 12.19
N ARG A 3 -93.93 -7.08 11.83
CA ARG A 3 -93.76 -5.62 11.65
C ARG A 3 -93.81 -4.73 12.90
N LYS A 4 -93.16 -3.57 12.95
CA LYS A 4 -92.15 -2.87 12.14
C LYS A 4 -91.70 -1.73 13.06
N SER A 5 -90.40 -1.46 13.10
CA SER A 5 -89.79 -0.35 13.82
C SER A 5 -90.34 1.02 13.38
N THR A 6 -90.52 1.91 14.34
CA THR A 6 -90.77 3.35 14.14
C THR A 6 -89.89 4.17 15.09
N ALA A 7 -89.30 5.24 14.53
CA ALA A 7 -88.99 6.53 15.17
C ALA A 7 -87.90 6.55 16.28
N LEU A 8 -87.10 7.59 16.53
CA LEU A 8 -86.97 8.96 16.03
C LEU A 8 -85.63 9.54 16.59
N ILE A 9 -84.82 10.19 15.74
CA ILE A 9 -84.03 11.44 15.94
C ILE A 9 -83.16 11.65 17.22
N LEU A 10 -81.84 11.84 17.06
CA LEU A 10 -81.06 13.10 17.29
C LEU A 10 -79.53 12.85 17.48
N CYS A 11 -78.69 13.40 16.60
CA CYS A 11 -77.26 13.83 16.77
C CYS A 11 -76.65 13.95 15.36
N LEU A 12 -76.64 15.12 14.70
CA LEU A 12 -75.78 16.28 14.91
C LEU A 12 -74.27 15.96 14.76
N PHE A 13 -73.73 16.35 13.59
CA PHE A 13 -72.33 16.70 13.29
C PHE A 13 -71.19 15.84 13.90
N LEU A 14 -70.70 14.87 13.13
CA LEU A 14 -69.29 14.42 13.18
C LEU A 14 -68.97 13.55 11.96
N LEU A 15 -68.69 14.18 10.81
CA LEU A 15 -68.04 13.54 9.66
C LEU A 15 -67.43 14.61 8.75
N VAL A 16 -66.48 15.35 9.31
CA VAL A 16 -65.40 16.01 8.57
C VAL A 16 -64.12 15.44 9.14
N GLY A 17 -63.28 14.85 8.29
CA GLY A 17 -61.92 14.47 8.68
C GLY A 17 -61.43 13.13 8.15
N LEU A 18 -61.42 12.95 6.83
CA LEU A 18 -60.44 12.07 6.16
C LEU A 18 -60.07 12.67 4.78
N TYR A 19 -59.58 13.91 4.79
CA TYR A 19 -58.53 14.27 3.85
C TYR A 19 -57.22 13.99 4.57
N GLY A 20 -56.58 12.89 4.18
CA GLY A 20 -55.21 12.60 4.57
C GLY A 20 -54.33 13.74 4.07
N CYS A 21 -53.98 14.65 4.97
CA CYS A 21 -52.81 15.48 4.80
C CYS A 21 -51.63 14.51 4.73
N ALA A 22 -51.06 14.34 3.54
CA ALA A 22 -49.72 13.80 3.41
C ALA A 22 -48.83 14.75 4.21
N GLY A 23 -48.48 14.35 5.44
CA GLY A 23 -47.52 15.05 6.26
C GLY A 23 -46.19 14.99 5.53
N GLN A 24 -45.85 16.06 4.82
CA GLN A 24 -44.46 16.34 4.48
C GLN A 24 -43.70 16.35 5.81
N SER A 25 -42.75 15.42 5.99
CA SER A 25 -41.81 15.52 7.10
C SER A 25 -41.03 16.81 6.91
N HIS A 26 -41.44 17.86 7.62
CA HIS A 26 -40.65 19.07 7.76
C HIS A 26 -39.38 18.63 8.50
N GLY A 27 -38.30 18.51 7.73
CA GLY A 27 -36.96 18.52 8.31
C GLY A 27 -36.76 19.84 9.05
N ASP A 28 -35.77 19.88 9.94
CA ASP A 28 -35.46 21.08 10.70
C ASP A 28 -35.33 22.31 9.77
N PRO A 29 -35.86 23.48 10.17
CA PRO A 29 -35.85 24.68 9.33
C PRO A 29 -34.42 25.08 8.97
N LEU A 30 -34.23 25.59 7.75
CA LEU A 30 -32.93 26.10 7.29
C LEU A 30 -32.37 27.14 8.27
N LYS A 31 -31.05 27.12 8.46
CA LYS A 31 -30.35 28.14 9.25
C LYS A 31 -30.35 29.47 8.48
N SER A 32 -30.68 30.57 9.15
CA SER A 32 -30.47 31.94 8.64
C SER A 32 -29.60 32.73 9.64
N PRO A 33 -28.51 33.37 9.19
CA PRO A 33 -27.98 33.34 7.83
C PRO A 33 -27.33 31.98 7.47
N MET A 34 -27.34 31.66 6.18
CA MET A 34 -26.77 30.43 5.59
C MET A 34 -25.48 30.73 4.83
N LYS A 35 -24.55 29.77 4.78
CA LYS A 35 -23.32 29.88 3.97
C LYS A 35 -23.59 29.51 2.51
N PHE A 36 -23.23 30.41 1.59
CA PHE A 36 -23.22 30.17 0.15
C PHE A 36 -21.77 30.11 -0.34
N TYR A 37 -21.36 28.97 -0.90
CA TYR A 37 -19.96 28.70 -1.27
C TYR A 37 -19.68 29.04 -2.74
N TYR A 38 -18.56 29.70 -3.02
CA TYR A 38 -18.13 30.13 -4.35
C TYR A 38 -16.61 29.99 -4.51
N LYS A 39 -16.08 30.19 -5.73
CA LYS A 39 -14.63 30.16 -5.99
C LYS A 39 -13.96 31.44 -5.46
N THR A 40 -12.76 31.33 -4.88
CA THR A 40 -11.94 32.50 -4.48
C THR A 40 -11.36 33.23 -5.71
N SER A 41 -11.27 34.57 -5.67
CA SER A 41 -10.77 35.37 -6.80
C SER A 41 -9.23 35.42 -6.89
N ASP A 42 -8.52 35.23 -5.78
CA ASP A 42 -7.06 35.26 -5.69
C ASP A 42 -6.55 33.91 -5.15
N ALA A 43 -6.15 33.00 -6.04
CA ALA A 43 -5.42 31.79 -5.66
C ALA A 43 -3.92 32.12 -5.54
N SER A 44 -3.52 32.92 -4.55
CA SER A 44 -2.12 33.03 -4.15
C SER A 44 -1.72 31.75 -3.41
N TYR A 45 -1.14 30.81 -4.16
CA TYR A 45 -0.51 29.60 -3.60
C TYR A 45 0.58 30.01 -2.60
N GLY A 46 0.28 29.91 -1.31
CA GLY A 46 1.26 30.20 -0.26
C GLY A 46 0.71 30.32 1.17
N ASP A 47 -0.58 30.60 1.37
CA ASP A 47 -1.10 30.98 2.70
C ASP A 47 -2.25 30.10 3.24
N GLY A 48 -2.43 28.89 2.69
CA GLY A 48 -3.43 27.94 3.20
C GLY A 48 -4.90 28.34 2.93
N GLN A 49 -5.16 29.34 2.08
CA GLN A 49 -6.49 29.60 1.52
C GLN A 49 -6.75 28.62 0.39
N GLY A 50 -7.84 27.86 0.47
CA GLY A 50 -8.14 26.87 -0.55
C GLY A 50 -8.96 27.43 -1.73
N ALA A 51 -9.51 26.52 -2.53
CA ALA A 51 -10.13 26.84 -3.82
C ALA A 51 -11.56 27.43 -3.71
N THR A 52 -12.19 27.40 -2.53
CA THR A 52 -13.60 27.80 -2.35
C THR A 52 -13.84 28.45 -0.99
N ASP A 53 -14.47 29.63 -0.98
CA ASP A 53 -14.83 30.34 0.25
C ASP A 53 -16.33 30.69 0.22
N TYR A 54 -16.90 31.15 1.33
CA TYR A 54 -18.33 31.39 1.48
C TYR A 54 -18.67 32.82 1.89
N GLU A 55 -19.91 33.20 1.59
CA GLU A 55 -20.54 34.38 2.16
C GLU A 55 -21.83 33.99 2.89
N LEU A 56 -22.18 34.75 3.93
CA LEU A 56 -23.41 34.57 4.68
C LEU A 56 -24.57 35.28 3.97
N ARG A 57 -25.67 34.57 3.74
CA ARG A 57 -26.89 35.08 3.10
C ARG A 57 -28.10 34.85 3.99
N GLU A 58 -28.94 35.88 4.10
CA GLU A 58 -30.22 35.77 4.79
C GLU A 58 -31.20 34.96 3.94
N THR A 59 -31.86 33.98 4.56
CA THR A 59 -32.85 33.09 3.95
C THR A 59 -34.20 33.12 4.66
N TYR A 60 -34.42 34.14 5.51
CA TYR A 60 -35.63 34.33 6.31
C TYR A 60 -36.91 34.31 5.46
N GLY A 61 -37.91 33.56 5.90
CA GLY A 61 -39.19 33.37 5.21
C GLY A 61 -39.19 32.28 4.14
N HIS A 62 -38.05 31.64 3.89
CA HIS A 62 -37.87 30.56 2.91
C HIS A 62 -37.21 29.32 3.51
N GLU A 63 -37.40 29.08 4.81
CA GLU A 63 -36.70 28.07 5.62
C GLU A 63 -37.04 26.62 5.27
N SER A 64 -37.88 26.39 4.27
CA SER A 64 -38.22 25.05 3.74
C SER A 64 -38.30 25.01 2.22
N ASP A 65 -37.86 26.08 1.53
CA ASP A 65 -37.92 26.20 0.07
C ASP A 65 -36.52 26.11 -0.54
N TYR A 66 -36.06 24.87 -0.76
CA TYR A 66 -34.74 24.61 -1.36
C TYR A 66 -34.59 25.24 -2.75
N VAL A 67 -35.67 25.28 -3.54
CA VAL A 67 -35.64 25.81 -4.91
C VAL A 67 -35.44 27.32 -4.86
N TRP A 68 -36.13 28.03 -3.98
CA TRP A 68 -35.93 29.46 -3.79
C TRP A 68 -34.50 29.78 -3.34
N VAL A 69 -33.99 29.06 -2.34
CA VAL A 69 -32.62 29.31 -1.82
C VAL A 69 -31.56 29.06 -2.89
N LEU A 70 -31.70 27.99 -3.67
CA LEU A 70 -30.76 27.70 -4.77
C LEU A 70 -30.91 28.67 -5.94
N THR A 71 -32.10 29.21 -6.17
CA THR A 71 -32.32 30.28 -7.16
C THR A 71 -31.60 31.57 -6.74
N GLU A 72 -31.61 31.89 -5.44
CA GLU A 72 -30.86 33.03 -4.91
C GLU A 72 -29.36 32.81 -5.02
N TYR A 73 -28.87 31.61 -4.67
CA TYR A 73 -27.47 31.22 -4.79
C TYR A 73 -26.92 31.34 -6.24
N LEU A 74 -27.70 30.89 -7.23
CA LEU A 74 -27.29 30.91 -8.64
C LEU A 74 -27.22 32.31 -9.25
N LYS A 75 -27.71 33.36 -8.57
CA LYS A 75 -27.45 34.76 -8.97
C LYS A 75 -25.98 35.16 -8.82
N GLY A 76 -25.21 34.40 -8.03
CA GLY A 76 -23.79 34.61 -7.79
C GLY A 76 -23.50 35.41 -6.51
N PRO A 77 -22.20 35.54 -6.16
CA PRO A 77 -21.76 36.17 -4.92
C PRO A 77 -22.00 37.69 -4.91
N ILE A 78 -22.22 38.26 -3.72
CA ILE A 78 -22.17 39.71 -3.49
C ILE A 78 -20.71 40.16 -3.27
N SER A 79 -19.93 39.34 -2.56
CA SER A 79 -18.52 39.61 -2.27
C SER A 79 -17.69 39.69 -3.54
N GLN A 80 -16.90 40.76 -3.67
CA GLN A 80 -15.97 40.93 -4.79
C GLN A 80 -14.75 39.98 -4.71
N LYS A 81 -14.57 39.28 -3.58
CA LYS A 81 -13.51 38.27 -3.39
C LYS A 81 -13.90 36.89 -3.91
N LEU A 82 -15.15 36.73 -4.34
CA LEU A 82 -15.72 35.45 -4.74
C LEU A 82 -16.17 35.53 -6.20
N THR A 83 -16.09 34.41 -6.90
CA THR A 83 -16.50 34.26 -8.29
C THR A 83 -17.43 33.05 -8.42
N ALA A 84 -18.55 33.22 -9.12
CA ALA A 84 -19.43 32.11 -9.43
C ALA A 84 -18.73 31.11 -10.37
N PRO A 85 -18.64 29.81 -10.01
CA PRO A 85 -18.02 28.78 -10.87
C PRO A 85 -18.92 28.30 -12.01
N PHE A 86 -20.03 28.99 -12.28
CA PHE A 86 -21.02 28.65 -13.29
C PHE A 86 -21.47 29.92 -14.04
N GLN A 87 -21.98 29.72 -15.25
CA GLN A 87 -22.51 30.82 -16.07
C GLN A 87 -23.88 31.30 -15.55
N ARG A 88 -24.22 32.57 -15.79
CA ARG A 88 -25.51 33.18 -15.35
C ARG A 88 -26.76 32.49 -15.89
N SER A 89 -26.62 31.68 -16.95
CA SER A 89 -27.71 30.91 -17.55
C SER A 89 -28.01 29.59 -16.83
N VAL A 90 -27.18 29.17 -15.88
CA VAL A 90 -27.44 27.97 -15.07
C VAL A 90 -28.55 28.27 -14.06
N SER A 91 -29.60 27.43 -14.05
CA SER A 91 -30.72 27.55 -13.12
C SER A 91 -31.09 26.19 -12.52
N ILE A 92 -31.82 26.21 -11.40
CA ILE A 92 -32.38 25.01 -10.76
C ILE A 92 -33.82 24.80 -11.27
N VAL A 93 -34.16 23.56 -11.65
CA VAL A 93 -35.50 23.15 -12.09
C VAL A 93 -36.28 22.56 -10.92
N SER A 94 -35.68 21.66 -10.16
CA SER A 94 -36.27 21.10 -8.95
C SER A 94 -35.20 20.67 -7.94
N ALA A 95 -35.59 20.67 -6.66
CA ALA A 95 -34.77 20.19 -5.55
C ALA A 95 -35.66 19.35 -4.62
N GLU A 96 -35.43 18.04 -4.59
CA GLU A 96 -36.25 17.08 -3.86
C GLU A 96 -35.41 16.29 -2.87
N ARG A 97 -35.87 16.18 -1.62
CA ARG A 97 -35.15 15.45 -0.59
C ARG A 97 -35.71 14.03 -0.42
N SER A 98 -34.83 13.03 -0.47
CA SER A 98 -35.11 11.64 -0.15
C SER A 98 -34.16 11.16 0.94
N GLY A 99 -34.66 11.02 2.18
CA GLY A 99 -33.82 10.72 3.34
C GLY A 99 -32.78 11.81 3.61
N SER A 100 -31.51 11.42 3.66
CA SER A 100 -30.37 12.36 3.79
C SER A 100 -29.80 12.83 2.45
N GLN A 101 -30.39 12.42 1.32
CA GLN A 101 -29.95 12.82 -0.02
C GLN A 101 -30.86 13.91 -0.61
N LEU A 102 -30.27 14.99 -1.11
CA LEU A 102 -30.95 16.01 -1.90
C LEU A 102 -30.71 15.77 -3.39
N GLN A 103 -31.76 15.65 -4.18
CA GLN A 103 -31.70 15.45 -5.62
C GLN A 103 -32.00 16.76 -6.34
N LEU A 104 -31.03 17.24 -7.11
CA LEU A 104 -31.10 18.48 -7.86
C LEU A 104 -31.25 18.18 -9.35
N GLN A 105 -32.28 18.75 -9.95
CA GLN A 105 -32.42 18.82 -11.40
C GLN A 105 -32.04 20.23 -11.86
N MET A 106 -30.90 20.35 -12.53
CA MET A 106 -30.38 21.60 -13.08
C MET A 106 -30.79 21.74 -14.54
N THR A 107 -30.80 22.97 -15.06
CA THR A 107 -30.96 23.21 -16.50
C THR A 107 -29.79 22.62 -17.31
N GLN A 108 -29.98 22.44 -18.62
CA GLN A 108 -28.97 21.83 -19.50
C GLN A 108 -27.65 22.63 -19.54
N GLU A 109 -27.68 23.93 -19.26
CA GLU A 109 -26.54 24.85 -19.36
C GLU A 109 -25.41 24.49 -18.39
N LEU A 110 -25.71 23.77 -17.29
CA LEU A 110 -24.66 23.25 -16.40
C LEU A 110 -23.74 22.26 -17.13
N ALA A 111 -24.27 21.50 -18.10
CA ALA A 111 -23.50 20.54 -18.89
C ALA A 111 -22.58 21.20 -19.93
N ASN A 112 -22.62 22.54 -20.07
CA ASN A 112 -21.63 23.27 -20.87
C ASN A 112 -20.28 23.39 -20.16
N LEU A 113 -20.22 23.12 -18.85
CA LEU A 113 -18.97 23.01 -18.10
C LEU A 113 -18.40 21.59 -18.25
N SER A 114 -17.07 21.46 -18.23
CA SER A 114 -16.37 20.16 -18.24
C SER A 114 -15.12 20.19 -17.38
N GLY A 115 -14.57 19.01 -17.06
CA GLY A 115 -13.32 18.87 -16.31
C GLY A 115 -13.32 19.62 -14.98
N ALA A 116 -12.29 20.44 -14.76
CA ALA A 116 -12.10 21.18 -13.51
C ALA A 116 -13.23 22.20 -13.25
N ASP A 117 -13.72 22.89 -14.27
CA ASP A 117 -14.77 23.91 -14.10
C ASP A 117 -16.09 23.30 -13.65
N LEU A 118 -16.48 22.15 -14.24
CA LEU A 118 -17.65 21.41 -13.79
C LEU A 118 -17.47 20.88 -12.37
N THR A 119 -16.27 20.40 -12.03
CA THR A 119 -15.95 19.87 -10.71
C THR A 119 -16.11 20.94 -9.64
N VAL A 120 -15.54 22.14 -9.85
CA VAL A 120 -15.66 23.27 -8.91
C VAL A 120 -17.12 23.75 -8.82
N ALA A 121 -17.85 23.78 -9.93
CA ALA A 121 -19.26 24.17 -9.93
C ALA A 121 -20.13 23.23 -9.12
N CYS A 122 -20.02 21.92 -9.37
CA CYS A 122 -20.72 20.90 -8.60
C CYS A 122 -20.30 20.92 -7.13
N ALA A 123 -19.03 21.18 -6.83
CA ALA A 123 -18.54 21.28 -5.46
C ALA A 123 -19.18 22.44 -4.69
N CYS A 124 -19.18 23.64 -5.26
CA CYS A 124 -19.79 24.81 -4.62
C CYS A 124 -21.30 24.66 -4.43
N ILE A 125 -22.00 24.09 -5.42
CA ILE A 125 -23.44 23.76 -5.31
C ILE A 125 -23.67 22.79 -4.15
N THR A 126 -22.91 21.69 -4.11
CA THR A 126 -23.07 20.67 -3.07
C THR A 126 -22.72 21.21 -1.69
N LEU A 127 -21.63 21.96 -1.51
CA LEU A 127 -21.27 22.58 -0.22
C LEU A 127 -22.38 23.49 0.30
N THR A 128 -22.98 24.28 -0.60
CA THR A 128 -24.14 25.12 -0.26
C THR A 128 -25.32 24.26 0.19
N CYS A 129 -25.67 23.20 -0.55
CA CYS A 129 -26.76 22.30 -0.16
C CYS A 129 -26.52 21.52 1.15
N LEU A 130 -25.27 21.25 1.52
CA LEU A 130 -24.91 20.54 2.75
C LEU A 130 -25.07 21.39 4.02
N GLU A 131 -25.39 22.68 3.88
CA GLU A 131 -25.84 23.53 4.99
C GLU A 131 -27.33 23.32 5.31
N PHE A 132 -28.09 22.66 4.42
CA PHE A 132 -29.48 22.29 4.69
C PHE A 132 -29.54 21.20 5.78
N PRO A 133 -30.32 21.38 6.86
CA PRO A 133 -30.34 20.44 7.97
C PRO A 133 -30.72 19.01 7.56
N GLY A 134 -29.86 18.05 7.90
CA GLY A 134 -30.03 16.62 7.60
C GLY A 134 -29.84 16.24 6.13
N VAL A 135 -29.28 17.12 5.29
CA VAL A 135 -28.75 16.75 3.98
C VAL A 135 -27.27 16.37 4.15
N GLU A 136 -26.94 15.13 3.77
CA GLU A 136 -25.58 14.57 3.87
C GLU A 136 -24.97 14.29 2.49
N ALA A 137 -25.81 14.15 1.46
CA ALA A 137 -25.38 13.93 0.08
C ALA A 137 -26.29 14.68 -0.90
N VAL A 138 -25.74 15.04 -2.06
CA VAL A 138 -26.42 15.77 -3.12
C VAL A 138 -26.19 15.06 -4.45
N SER A 139 -27.26 14.68 -5.11
CA SER A 139 -27.24 14.23 -6.50
C SER A 139 -27.55 15.42 -7.42
N ILE A 140 -26.76 15.58 -8.49
CA ILE A 140 -26.92 16.63 -9.48
C ILE A 140 -27.10 15.99 -10.85
N ARG A 141 -28.19 16.38 -11.54
CA ARG A 141 -28.50 15.98 -12.92
C ARG A 141 -28.77 17.22 -13.77
N ALA A 142 -28.50 17.15 -15.07
CA ALA A 142 -28.87 18.20 -16.03
C ALA A 142 -30.01 17.72 -16.95
N VAL A 143 -30.98 18.57 -17.26
CA VAL A 143 -32.13 18.18 -18.10
C VAL A 143 -31.63 17.84 -19.50
N GLY A 144 -31.94 16.62 -19.97
CA GLY A 144 -31.67 16.19 -21.35
C GLY A 144 -30.19 16.08 -21.73
N SER A 145 -29.26 16.22 -20.78
CA SER A 145 -27.81 16.25 -21.04
C SER A 145 -27.02 15.47 -19.99
N LYS A 146 -25.84 14.96 -20.37
CA LYS A 146 -24.89 14.31 -19.44
C LYS A 146 -23.88 15.33 -18.92
N LEU A 147 -23.51 15.22 -17.65
CA LEU A 147 -22.48 15.99 -16.98
C LEU A 147 -21.14 15.24 -17.11
N ASP A 148 -20.27 15.70 -18.01
CA ASP A 148 -18.98 15.05 -18.31
C ASP A 148 -19.07 13.53 -18.53
N GLY A 149 -20.00 13.14 -19.41
CA GLY A 149 -20.29 11.74 -19.72
C GLY A 149 -21.13 10.98 -18.69
N LYS A 150 -21.41 11.56 -17.51
CA LYS A 150 -22.21 10.97 -16.43
C LYS A 150 -23.66 11.48 -16.46
N THR A 151 -24.62 10.61 -16.18
CA THR A 151 -26.04 11.01 -16.07
C THR A 151 -26.39 11.67 -14.74
N GLU A 152 -25.54 11.47 -13.74
CA GLU A 152 -25.71 11.96 -12.38
C GLU A 152 -24.34 12.12 -11.73
N ILE A 153 -24.16 13.21 -10.98
CA ILE A 153 -23.00 13.43 -10.12
C ILE A 153 -23.50 13.40 -8.67
N LEU A 154 -23.04 12.43 -7.89
CA LEU A 154 -23.36 12.28 -6.47
C LEU A 154 -22.18 12.75 -5.63
N LEU A 155 -22.40 13.75 -4.78
CA LEU A 155 -21.37 14.34 -3.93
C LEU A 155 -21.85 14.46 -2.48
N ASN A 156 -20.97 14.21 -1.51
CA ASN A 156 -21.17 14.40 -0.08
C ASN A 156 -19.96 15.16 0.50
N ARG A 157 -19.96 15.50 1.80
CA ARG A 157 -18.82 16.21 2.42
C ARG A 157 -17.48 15.50 2.20
N ASN A 158 -17.48 14.16 2.18
CA ASN A 158 -16.26 13.36 2.04
C ASN A 158 -15.76 13.32 0.59
N SER A 159 -16.62 13.54 -0.39
CA SER A 159 -16.25 13.55 -1.82
C SER A 159 -15.86 14.94 -2.35
N LEU A 160 -15.95 15.98 -1.52
CA LEU A 160 -15.81 17.40 -1.91
C LEU A 160 -14.53 18.08 -1.43
N LEU A 161 -13.57 17.33 -0.88
CA LEU A 161 -12.34 17.89 -0.34
C LEU A 161 -11.51 18.59 -1.44
N LEU A 162 -11.77 19.89 -1.60
CA LEU A 162 -10.99 20.86 -2.37
C LEU A 162 -10.53 22.01 -1.46
N GLU A 163 -10.44 21.80 -0.15
CA GLU A 163 -9.60 22.58 0.77
C GLU A 163 -9.04 21.63 1.84
N ASP A 164 -7.75 21.79 2.11
CA ASP A 164 -6.97 21.01 3.06
C ASP A 164 -7.48 21.26 4.49
N SER A 165 -8.06 20.25 5.13
CA SER A 165 -8.53 20.31 6.53
C SER A 165 -8.48 18.93 7.16
N SER A 166 -7.27 18.53 7.51
CA SER A 166 -6.92 17.43 8.39
C SER A 166 -7.52 17.64 9.78
N ALA A 167 -8.68 17.04 10.04
CA ALA A 167 -9.06 16.52 11.35
C ALA A 167 -10.32 15.66 11.24
N SER A 168 -10.22 14.51 10.57
CA SER A 168 -10.81 13.22 10.98
C SER A 168 -10.43 12.15 9.95
N LEU A 169 -9.33 11.46 10.26
CA LEU A 169 -8.70 10.34 9.53
C LEU A 169 -7.97 10.75 8.25
N VAL A 170 -6.83 11.44 8.40
CA VAL A 170 -5.74 11.20 7.47
C VAL A 170 -5.39 9.72 7.64
N ASN A 171 -5.57 8.93 6.59
CA ASN A 171 -5.09 7.57 6.59
C ASN A 171 -3.63 7.60 6.12
N ALA A 172 -2.73 7.20 6.99
CA ALA A 172 -1.35 6.96 6.62
C ALA A 172 -1.27 5.64 5.82
N PRO A 173 -0.61 5.64 4.65
CA PRO A 173 -0.38 4.43 3.91
C PRO A 173 0.74 3.60 4.56
N TYR A 174 0.49 2.31 4.74
CA TYR A 174 1.50 1.34 5.18
C TYR A 174 1.56 0.16 4.21
N MET A 175 2.69 -0.55 4.18
CA MET A 175 2.89 -1.75 3.39
C MET A 175 2.90 -2.98 4.28
N LEU A 176 2.05 -3.96 4.00
CA LEU A 176 2.19 -5.29 4.56
C LEU A 176 2.94 -6.15 3.55
N TYR A 177 4.06 -6.74 3.95
CA TYR A 177 4.86 -7.56 3.05
C TYR A 177 4.44 -9.02 3.14
N PHE A 178 3.90 -9.56 2.05
CA PHE A 178 3.55 -10.98 1.90
C PHE A 178 4.44 -11.65 0.86
N SER A 179 4.40 -12.97 0.75
CA SER A 179 5.25 -13.70 -0.19
C SER A 179 4.62 -13.76 -1.58
N ASP A 180 5.43 -13.84 -2.62
CA ASP A 180 4.99 -14.42 -3.89
C ASP A 180 4.72 -15.94 -3.75
N THR A 181 4.14 -16.55 -4.78
CA THR A 181 3.77 -17.98 -4.76
C THR A 181 4.98 -18.92 -4.76
N ASP A 182 6.15 -18.44 -5.18
CA ASP A 182 7.38 -19.22 -5.29
C ASP A 182 8.30 -19.06 -4.05
N ASN A 183 7.89 -18.23 -3.08
CA ASN A 183 8.66 -17.85 -1.89
C ASN A 183 9.99 -17.14 -2.19
N ARG A 184 10.10 -16.48 -3.34
CA ARG A 184 11.34 -15.83 -3.76
C ARG A 184 11.41 -14.39 -3.27
N TYR A 185 10.29 -13.67 -3.34
CA TYR A 185 10.23 -12.24 -3.05
C TYR A 185 9.04 -11.87 -2.16
N LEU A 186 9.24 -10.82 -1.38
CA LEU A 186 8.18 -10.10 -0.69
C LEU A 186 7.49 -9.12 -1.63
N ILE A 187 6.17 -9.14 -1.65
CA ILE A 187 5.32 -8.21 -2.40
C ILE A 187 4.54 -7.37 -1.38
N GLY A 188 4.65 -6.05 -1.51
CA GLY A 188 3.97 -5.11 -0.62
C GLY A 188 2.49 -4.97 -0.99
N GLU A 189 1.61 -5.28 -0.04
CA GLU A 189 0.18 -4.94 -0.08
C GLU A 189 -0.02 -3.61 0.65
N LYS A 190 -0.50 -2.60 -0.08
CA LYS A 190 -0.73 -1.27 0.49
C LYS A 190 -2.03 -1.25 1.28
N ILE A 191 -1.94 -0.89 2.56
CA ILE A 191 -3.08 -0.65 3.44
C ILE A 191 -3.17 0.83 3.82
N SER A 192 -4.36 1.25 4.25
CA SER A 192 -4.63 2.60 4.77
C SER A 192 -4.99 2.49 6.24
N VAL A 193 -4.23 3.14 7.11
CA VAL A 193 -4.43 3.09 8.56
C VAL A 193 -4.68 4.50 9.06
N GLY A 194 -5.74 4.68 9.86
CA GLY A 194 -6.05 6.01 10.40
C GLY A 194 -4.93 6.50 11.33
N GLU A 195 -4.55 7.78 11.24
CA GLU A 195 -3.52 8.38 12.11
C GLU A 195 -3.79 8.26 13.63
N GLY A 196 -5.03 7.96 14.04
CA GLY A 196 -5.41 7.68 15.43
C GLY A 196 -5.25 6.23 15.86
N GLN A 197 -4.61 5.38 15.06
CA GLN A 197 -4.42 3.96 15.39
C GLN A 197 -3.53 3.81 16.62
N GLU A 198 -4.13 3.39 17.74
CA GLU A 198 -3.39 3.00 18.93
C GLU A 198 -2.60 1.71 18.67
N ASN A 199 -1.38 1.65 19.20
CA ASN A 199 -0.47 0.52 19.06
C ASN A 199 -0.30 0.06 17.60
N LEU A 200 0.04 1.00 16.71
CA LEU A 200 0.24 0.72 15.29
C LEU A 200 1.10 -0.53 14.99
N PRO A 201 2.25 -0.78 15.66
CA PRO A 201 3.02 -2.01 15.42
C PRO A 201 2.22 -3.30 15.68
N ASP A 202 1.47 -3.34 16.79
CA ASP A 202 0.62 -4.48 17.16
C ASP A 202 -0.48 -4.70 16.11
N TYR A 203 -1.11 -3.61 15.66
CA TYR A 203 -2.10 -3.65 14.58
C TYR A 203 -1.52 -4.22 13.28
N LEU A 204 -0.34 -3.77 12.86
CA LEU A 204 0.30 -4.24 11.62
C LEU A 204 0.64 -5.74 11.68
N VAL A 205 1.11 -6.24 12.83
CA VAL A 205 1.36 -7.68 13.02
C VAL A 205 0.06 -8.47 12.97
N HIS A 206 -1.02 -8.02 13.60
CA HIS A 206 -2.32 -8.66 13.47
C HIS A 206 -2.81 -8.72 12.02
N ARG A 207 -2.61 -7.66 11.25
CA ARG A 207 -2.93 -7.64 9.82
C ARG A 207 -2.10 -8.63 9.01
N LEU A 208 -0.82 -8.86 9.35
CA LEU A 208 -0.02 -9.92 8.74
C LEU A 208 -0.55 -11.33 9.09
N LEU A 209 -0.97 -11.53 10.34
CA LEU A 209 -1.54 -12.81 10.81
C LEU A 209 -2.89 -13.13 10.16
N GLU A 210 -3.67 -12.11 9.79
CA GLU A 210 -4.91 -12.28 9.02
C GLU A 210 -4.67 -12.74 7.57
N GLY A 211 -3.45 -12.54 7.04
CA GLY A 211 -3.07 -12.88 5.68
C GLY A 211 -3.39 -11.79 4.64
N PRO A 212 -2.95 -11.98 3.39
CA PRO A 212 -3.16 -11.01 2.33
C PRO A 212 -4.62 -10.96 1.89
N THR A 213 -5.05 -9.78 1.44
CA THR A 213 -6.36 -9.61 0.79
C THR A 213 -6.32 -9.93 -0.70
N GLU A 214 -5.16 -9.74 -1.33
CA GLU A 214 -4.93 -10.03 -2.74
C GLU A 214 -4.68 -11.52 -3.01
N PRO A 215 -5.49 -12.20 -3.85
CA PRO A 215 -5.38 -13.65 -4.09
C PRO A 215 -4.06 -14.12 -4.74
N SER A 216 -3.29 -13.19 -5.33
CA SER A 216 -1.99 -13.50 -5.94
C SER A 216 -0.84 -13.56 -4.93
N LEU A 217 -1.08 -13.20 -3.68
CA LEU A 217 -0.09 -13.20 -2.61
C LEU A 217 -0.25 -14.44 -1.75
N ALA A 218 0.87 -14.98 -1.27
CA ALA A 218 0.90 -16.10 -0.36
C ALA A 218 1.06 -15.63 1.09
N GLU A 219 0.32 -16.28 2.00
CA GLU A 219 0.47 -16.11 3.45
C GLU A 219 1.91 -16.44 3.88
N THR A 220 2.45 -15.63 4.77
CA THR A 220 3.81 -15.78 5.30
C THR A 220 3.82 -16.34 6.71
N MET A 221 2.72 -16.17 7.47
CA MET A 221 2.64 -16.57 8.86
C MET A 221 2.20 -18.04 8.99
N PRO A 222 2.85 -18.85 9.84
CA PRO A 222 2.44 -20.22 10.11
C PRO A 222 1.00 -20.31 10.65
N LEU A 223 0.25 -21.33 10.21
CA LEU A 223 -1.15 -21.51 10.59
C LEU A 223 -1.32 -21.55 12.11
N GLY A 224 -2.24 -20.72 12.62
CA GLY A 224 -2.57 -20.67 14.05
C GLY A 224 -1.60 -19.86 14.91
N THR A 225 -0.61 -19.19 14.30
CA THR A 225 0.24 -18.23 15.00
C THR A 225 -0.60 -17.09 15.58
N THR A 226 -0.30 -16.69 16.82
CA THR A 226 -0.90 -15.52 17.46
C THR A 226 0.18 -14.62 18.06
N LEU A 227 -0.12 -13.33 18.18
CA LEU A 227 0.75 -12.36 18.86
C LEU A 227 0.51 -12.44 20.38
N LEU A 228 1.56 -12.77 21.14
CA LEU A 228 1.52 -12.81 22.61
C LEU A 228 1.91 -11.48 23.24
N GLY A 229 2.72 -10.69 22.56
CA GLY A 229 3.12 -9.35 23.00
C GLY A 229 4.10 -8.70 22.04
N LEU A 230 4.13 -7.37 22.05
CA LEU A 230 5.03 -6.57 21.24
C LEU A 230 5.49 -5.35 22.05
N GLU A 231 6.77 -5.01 21.95
CA GLU A 231 7.34 -3.80 22.55
C GLU A 231 8.35 -3.16 21.59
N VAL A 232 8.33 -1.84 21.47
CA VAL A 232 9.36 -1.08 20.74
C VAL A 232 10.16 -0.27 21.76
N THR A 233 11.45 -0.60 21.88
CA THR A 233 12.36 0.05 22.82
C THR A 233 13.68 0.33 22.13
N GLU A 234 14.11 1.60 22.14
CA GLU A 234 15.38 2.06 21.57
C GLU A 234 15.63 1.60 20.11
N GLY A 235 14.61 1.71 19.25
CA GLY A 235 14.71 1.33 17.84
C GLY A 235 14.51 -0.16 17.57
N ILE A 236 14.37 -0.99 18.59
CA ILE A 236 14.18 -2.45 18.44
C ILE A 236 12.73 -2.83 18.74
N CYS A 237 12.06 -3.42 17.75
CA CYS A 237 10.74 -4.04 17.91
C CYS A 237 10.89 -5.51 18.31
N ALA A 238 10.56 -5.81 19.57
CA ALA A 238 10.52 -7.16 20.10
C ALA A 238 9.11 -7.75 19.90
N ILE A 239 9.02 -8.84 19.14
CA ILE A 239 7.74 -9.50 18.83
C ILE A 239 7.74 -10.89 19.45
N ASN A 240 6.79 -11.16 20.33
CA ASN A 240 6.59 -12.47 20.95
C ASN A 240 5.39 -13.19 20.33
N LEU A 241 5.65 -14.27 19.62
CA LEU A 241 4.65 -15.07 18.91
C LEU A 241 4.34 -16.36 19.68
N SER A 242 3.19 -16.96 19.38
CA SER A 242 2.80 -18.24 19.98
C SER A 242 3.64 -19.41 19.47
N ARG A 243 3.53 -20.57 20.13
CA ARG A 243 4.34 -21.76 19.82
C ARG A 243 4.08 -22.31 18.42
N GLU A 244 2.86 -22.11 17.90
CA GLU A 244 2.45 -22.48 16.54
C GLU A 244 3.37 -21.88 15.47
N PHE A 245 4.00 -20.73 15.74
CA PHE A 245 5.00 -20.14 14.87
C PHE A 245 6.17 -21.10 14.60
N LEU A 246 6.57 -21.90 15.60
CA LEU A 246 7.62 -22.92 15.46
C LEU A 246 7.06 -24.27 15.03
N ASP A 247 5.98 -24.71 15.69
CA ASP A 247 5.43 -26.05 15.48
C ASP A 247 4.90 -26.24 14.04
N HIS A 248 4.46 -25.16 13.39
CA HIS A 248 3.97 -25.16 12.00
C HIS A 248 4.89 -24.41 11.04
N ALA A 249 6.16 -24.24 11.39
CA ALA A 249 7.13 -23.56 10.54
C ALA A 249 7.16 -24.18 9.13
N PRO A 250 7.31 -23.35 8.08
CA PRO A 250 7.41 -23.85 6.71
C PRO A 250 8.67 -24.71 6.54
N GLN A 251 8.60 -25.63 5.57
CA GLN A 251 9.60 -26.70 5.42
C GLN A 251 10.74 -26.34 4.46
N THR A 252 10.67 -25.20 3.77
CA THR A 252 11.70 -24.74 2.83
C THR A 252 12.41 -23.50 3.38
N ALA A 253 13.71 -23.39 3.11
CA ALA A 253 14.52 -22.24 3.52
C ALA A 253 13.98 -20.91 2.98
N LEU A 254 13.49 -20.90 1.74
CA LEU A 254 12.90 -19.72 1.12
C LEU A 254 11.62 -19.27 1.83
N ALA A 255 10.69 -20.19 2.12
CA ALA A 255 9.46 -19.85 2.84
C ALA A 255 9.74 -19.42 4.29
N GLN A 256 10.72 -20.04 4.95
CA GLN A 256 11.20 -19.60 6.26
C GLN A 256 11.74 -18.17 6.20
N ARG A 257 12.54 -17.86 5.18
CA ARG A 257 13.02 -16.49 4.94
C ARG A 257 11.90 -15.49 4.69
N MET A 258 10.90 -15.84 3.87
CA MET A 258 9.74 -14.97 3.65
C MET A 258 8.92 -14.75 4.93
N THR A 259 8.80 -15.76 5.80
CA THR A 259 8.15 -15.63 7.11
C THR A 259 8.83 -14.55 7.95
N ILE A 260 10.15 -14.63 8.09
CA ILE A 260 10.93 -13.73 8.93
C ILE A 260 10.99 -12.32 8.34
N LEU A 261 11.24 -12.20 7.04
CA LEU A 261 11.35 -10.89 6.39
C LEU A 261 9.99 -10.20 6.23
N SER A 262 8.88 -10.94 6.16
CA SER A 262 7.53 -10.37 6.16
C SER A 262 7.27 -9.53 7.42
N LEU A 263 7.61 -10.07 8.59
CA LEU A 263 7.56 -9.32 9.86
C LEU A 263 8.58 -8.18 9.86
N THR A 264 9.82 -8.49 9.52
CA THR A 264 10.95 -7.54 9.59
C THR A 264 10.71 -6.32 8.72
N ASN A 265 10.45 -6.49 7.42
CA ASN A 265 10.25 -5.39 6.48
C ASN A 265 8.95 -4.61 6.77
N THR A 266 7.92 -5.28 7.30
CA THR A 266 6.68 -4.58 7.70
C THR A 266 6.91 -3.73 8.95
N MET A 267 7.71 -4.17 9.92
CA MET A 267 7.95 -3.36 11.13
C MET A 267 8.99 -2.26 10.90
N THR A 268 10.06 -2.54 10.17
CA THR A 268 11.15 -1.57 9.90
C THR A 268 10.74 -0.46 8.92
N GLN A 269 9.50 -0.46 8.44
CA GLN A 269 8.92 0.71 7.76
C GLN A 269 8.53 1.83 8.73
N LEU A 270 8.38 1.51 10.03
CA LEU A 270 8.00 2.46 11.06
C LEU A 270 9.22 3.30 11.44
N ASP A 271 9.03 4.62 11.53
CA ASP A 271 10.13 5.58 11.76
C ASP A 271 10.90 5.34 13.07
N ASP A 272 10.31 4.65 14.05
CA ASP A 272 10.88 4.33 15.36
C ASP A 272 11.41 2.89 15.48
N VAL A 273 11.47 2.14 14.37
CA VAL A 273 11.93 0.74 14.33
C VAL A 273 13.10 0.57 13.36
N ASP A 274 14.31 0.51 13.90
CA ASP A 274 15.55 0.20 13.17
C ASP A 274 15.72 -1.32 12.94
N GLY A 275 15.17 -2.16 13.82
CA GLY A 275 15.29 -3.60 13.72
C GLY A 275 14.28 -4.41 14.52
N VAL A 276 14.22 -5.72 14.25
CA VAL A 276 13.27 -6.66 14.85
C VAL A 276 14.00 -7.79 15.57
N VAL A 277 13.52 -8.14 16.76
CA VAL A 277 13.92 -9.36 17.47
C VAL A 277 12.68 -10.21 17.75
N LEU A 278 12.81 -11.52 17.60
CA LEU A 278 11.68 -12.45 17.68
C LEU A 278 11.79 -13.33 18.92
N TYR A 279 10.63 -13.60 19.51
CA TYR A 279 10.43 -14.54 20.61
C TYR A 279 9.33 -15.51 20.22
N ALA A 280 9.42 -16.74 20.73
CA ALA A 280 8.38 -17.74 20.59
C ALA A 280 8.02 -18.31 21.96
N ALA A 281 6.75 -18.18 22.36
CA ALA A 281 6.26 -18.58 23.67
C ALA A 281 7.08 -18.00 24.84
N GLY A 282 7.56 -16.76 24.70
CA GLY A 282 8.36 -16.04 25.70
C GLY A 282 9.87 -16.31 25.67
N GLU A 283 10.34 -17.24 24.84
CA GLU A 283 11.77 -17.55 24.71
C GLU A 283 12.39 -16.82 23.50
N PRO A 284 13.59 -16.23 23.63
CA PRO A 284 14.28 -15.59 22.50
C PRO A 284 14.53 -16.58 21.37
N LEU A 285 14.20 -16.18 20.14
CA LEU A 285 14.41 -16.99 18.95
C LEU A 285 15.71 -16.57 18.26
N THR A 286 16.77 -17.38 18.39
CA THR A 286 18.07 -17.10 17.78
C THR A 286 18.29 -17.79 16.43
N GLN A 287 17.35 -18.66 16.01
CA GLN A 287 17.43 -19.39 14.76
C GLN A 287 16.03 -19.75 14.27
N TYR A 288 15.79 -19.64 12.97
CA TYR A 288 14.56 -20.12 12.34
C TYR A 288 14.90 -20.83 11.03
N GLY A 289 14.86 -22.17 11.07
CA GLY A 289 15.39 -22.99 10.00
C GLY A 289 16.89 -22.78 9.82
N ILE A 290 17.31 -22.34 8.63
CA ILE A 290 18.71 -21.99 8.37
C ILE A 290 19.08 -20.57 8.78
N MET A 291 18.11 -19.69 9.03
CA MET A 291 18.37 -18.29 9.32
C MET A 291 18.93 -18.11 10.72
N ASP A 292 20.01 -17.34 10.81
CA ASP A 292 20.60 -16.87 12.06
C ASP A 292 19.86 -15.60 12.50
N LEU A 293 19.14 -15.68 13.62
CA LEU A 293 18.37 -14.59 14.21
C LEU A 293 19.00 -14.10 15.53
N SER A 294 20.29 -14.41 15.75
CA SER A 294 21.00 -14.02 16.97
C SER A 294 21.25 -12.52 17.10
N GLN A 295 21.11 -11.78 16.00
CA GLN A 295 21.20 -10.32 15.94
C GLN A 295 19.86 -9.74 15.49
N PRO A 296 19.55 -8.47 15.84
CA PRO A 296 18.37 -7.80 15.34
C PRO A 296 18.31 -7.81 13.80
N LEU A 297 17.15 -8.17 13.27
CA LEU A 297 16.88 -8.24 11.85
C LEU A 297 16.57 -6.84 11.30
N THR A 298 17.04 -6.55 10.10
CA THR A 298 16.90 -5.24 9.47
C THR A 298 16.20 -5.34 8.11
N TYR A 299 15.68 -4.21 7.63
CA TYR A 299 15.01 -4.12 6.34
C TYR A 299 15.88 -4.65 5.20
N GLU A 300 15.36 -5.58 4.42
CA GLU A 300 16.08 -6.18 3.29
C GLU A 300 15.43 -5.79 1.96
N GLU A 301 15.98 -4.76 1.30
CA GLU A 301 15.46 -4.24 0.03
C GLU A 301 15.54 -5.29 -1.10
N GLY A 302 16.63 -6.06 -1.15
CA GLY A 302 16.84 -7.08 -2.18
C GLY A 302 15.84 -8.24 -2.12
N ALA A 303 15.10 -8.38 -1.02
CA ALA A 303 14.04 -9.36 -0.89
C ALA A 303 12.69 -8.88 -1.46
N VAL A 304 12.56 -7.60 -1.83
CA VAL A 304 11.30 -7.01 -2.30
C VAL A 304 11.18 -7.11 -3.82
N GLY A 305 10.04 -7.60 -4.30
CA GLY A 305 9.75 -7.81 -5.71
C GLY A 305 8.50 -7.07 -6.22
N PRO A 306 7.91 -7.51 -7.35
CA PRO A 306 8.38 -8.60 -8.21
C PRO A 306 9.54 -8.16 -9.11
N VAL A 307 10.26 -9.13 -9.68
CA VAL A 307 11.27 -8.87 -10.73
C VAL A 307 10.59 -8.35 -12.00
N ARG A 308 10.97 -7.15 -12.44
CA ARG A 308 10.34 -6.42 -13.55
C ARG A 308 11.12 -6.64 -14.83
N LYS A 309 10.88 -7.77 -15.50
CA LYS A 309 11.52 -8.10 -16.79
C LYS A 309 11.41 -7.00 -17.86
N GLY A 310 10.30 -6.25 -17.86
CA GLY A 310 10.09 -5.12 -18.77
C GLY A 310 10.96 -3.88 -18.47
N LEU A 311 11.59 -3.83 -17.29
CA LEU A 311 12.55 -2.80 -16.88
C LEU A 311 14.00 -3.33 -16.89
N ASN A 312 14.25 -4.38 -17.66
CA ASN A 312 15.53 -5.09 -17.74
C ASN A 312 16.03 -5.64 -16.40
N GLU A 313 15.12 -6.04 -15.52
CA GLU A 313 15.47 -6.81 -14.33
C GLU A 313 15.41 -8.31 -14.62
N PHE A 314 16.32 -9.09 -14.06
CA PHE A 314 16.31 -10.55 -14.15
C PHE A 314 16.54 -11.19 -12.78
N ASP A 315 15.97 -12.38 -12.63
CA ASP A 315 15.93 -13.15 -11.39
C ASP A 315 17.09 -14.14 -11.35
N VAL A 316 17.84 -14.16 -10.25
CA VAL A 316 18.95 -15.09 -10.03
C VAL A 316 18.96 -15.65 -8.62
N ASP A 317 19.75 -16.70 -8.43
CA ASP A 317 20.05 -17.27 -7.13
C ASP A 317 21.52 -17.03 -6.81
N LEU A 318 21.79 -16.25 -5.76
CA LEU A 318 23.08 -16.22 -5.12
C LEU A 318 23.18 -17.38 -4.12
N TYR A 319 24.39 -17.88 -3.88
CA TYR A 319 24.63 -18.92 -2.88
C TYR A 319 25.65 -18.45 -1.86
N LEU A 320 25.19 -18.30 -0.62
CA LEU A 320 25.95 -17.70 0.47
C LEU A 320 25.81 -18.56 1.75
N PRO A 321 26.85 -18.66 2.58
CA PRO A 321 26.74 -19.27 3.90
C PRO A 321 25.82 -18.45 4.81
N VAL A 322 25.17 -19.14 5.74
CA VAL A 322 24.30 -18.53 6.76
C VAL A 322 24.81 -18.87 8.16
N GLY A 323 24.88 -17.88 9.03
CA GLY A 323 25.43 -18.05 10.38
C GLY A 323 26.87 -18.55 10.34
N ASN A 324 27.17 -19.63 11.08
CA ASN A 324 28.49 -20.29 11.07
C ASN A 324 28.49 -21.58 10.22
N SER A 325 27.49 -21.76 9.35
CA SER A 325 27.38 -22.95 8.51
C SER A 325 28.49 -23.01 7.46
N ARG A 326 28.97 -24.23 7.18
CA ARG A 326 29.82 -24.53 6.01
C ARG A 326 29.02 -24.94 4.77
N LEU A 327 27.69 -24.86 4.86
CA LEU A 327 26.79 -25.09 3.75
C LEU A 327 26.33 -23.76 3.18
N LEU A 328 26.09 -23.73 1.88
CA LEU A 328 25.53 -22.61 1.17
C LEU A 328 24.00 -22.68 1.19
N ALA A 329 23.38 -21.52 1.30
CA ALA A 329 21.95 -21.35 1.16
C ALA A 329 21.65 -20.50 -0.07
N GLN A 330 20.52 -20.81 -0.71
CA GLN A 330 19.98 -20.02 -1.80
C GLN A 330 19.50 -18.66 -1.27
N LEU A 331 19.86 -17.61 -1.99
CA LEU A 331 19.41 -16.24 -1.79
C LEU A 331 18.93 -15.68 -3.14
N PRO A 332 17.61 -15.58 -3.37
CA PRO A 332 17.06 -14.91 -4.54
C PRO A 332 17.52 -13.46 -4.61
N ALA A 333 17.89 -13.00 -5.80
CA ALA A 333 18.29 -11.62 -6.03
C ALA A 333 17.75 -11.12 -7.38
N CYS A 334 17.28 -9.87 -7.37
CA CYS A 334 16.89 -9.14 -8.55
C CYS A 334 18.08 -8.28 -9.04
N ILE A 335 18.49 -8.47 -10.30
CA ILE A 335 19.60 -7.72 -10.89
C ILE A 335 19.08 -6.92 -12.08
N HIS A 336 19.46 -5.65 -12.16
CA HIS A 336 19.25 -4.83 -13.35
C HIS A 336 20.37 -5.06 -14.38
N GLN A 337 19.99 -5.25 -15.64
CA GLN A 337 20.93 -5.49 -16.73
C GLN A 337 20.67 -4.53 -17.90
N THR A 338 21.71 -3.83 -18.37
CA THR A 338 21.66 -3.13 -19.65
C THR A 338 22.04 -4.03 -20.81
N ALA A 339 21.70 -3.64 -22.04
CA ALA A 339 21.88 -4.47 -23.23
C ALA A 339 23.34 -4.87 -23.54
N SER A 340 24.33 -4.17 -22.97
CA SER A 340 25.76 -4.40 -23.22
C SER A 340 26.47 -5.20 -22.14
N GLU A 341 25.82 -5.47 -21.01
CA GLU A 341 26.44 -6.12 -19.86
C GLU A 341 26.32 -7.64 -19.91
N SER A 342 27.36 -8.34 -19.44
CA SER A 342 27.33 -9.79 -19.28
C SER A 342 26.54 -10.16 -18.03
N SER A 343 25.53 -11.02 -18.17
CA SER A 343 24.75 -11.50 -17.02
C SER A 343 25.63 -12.18 -15.96
N VAL A 344 26.68 -12.90 -16.39
CA VAL A 344 27.60 -13.59 -15.46
C VAL A 344 28.45 -12.60 -14.69
N GLU A 345 28.94 -11.54 -15.34
CA GLU A 345 29.72 -10.49 -14.67
C GLU A 345 28.85 -9.76 -13.63
N LEU A 346 27.63 -9.38 -14.00
CA LEU A 346 26.70 -8.73 -13.09
C LEU A 346 26.36 -9.60 -11.87
N VAL A 347 26.13 -10.90 -12.09
CA VAL A 347 25.84 -11.86 -11.02
C VAL A 347 27.01 -12.02 -10.06
N VAL A 348 28.23 -12.14 -10.58
CA VAL A 348 29.44 -12.24 -9.74
C VAL A 348 29.71 -10.92 -9.01
N GLN A 349 29.50 -9.76 -9.65
CA GLN A 349 29.61 -8.45 -8.99
C GLN A 349 28.56 -8.28 -7.88
N THR A 350 27.33 -8.77 -8.11
CA THR A 350 26.27 -8.76 -7.09
C THR A 350 26.66 -9.65 -5.90
N LEU A 351 27.23 -10.83 -6.16
CA LEU A 351 27.77 -11.69 -5.11
C LEU A 351 28.91 -11.03 -4.33
N LEU A 352 29.86 -10.39 -5.01
CA LEU A 352 30.99 -9.69 -4.38
C LEU A 352 30.55 -8.53 -3.47
N SER A 353 29.53 -7.79 -3.90
CA SER A 353 29.04 -6.61 -3.18
C SER A 353 27.93 -6.91 -2.19
N HIS A 354 27.49 -8.17 -2.08
CA HIS A 354 26.42 -8.53 -1.15
C HIS A 354 26.86 -8.27 0.31
N PRO A 355 26.12 -7.45 1.07
CA PRO A 355 26.46 -7.15 2.46
C PRO A 355 26.18 -8.34 3.37
N GLU A 356 26.86 -8.42 4.52
CA GLU A 356 26.39 -9.30 5.59
C GLU A 356 25.08 -8.74 6.17
N GLN A 357 23.99 -9.49 6.03
CA GLN A 357 22.68 -9.05 6.49
C GLN A 357 21.82 -10.24 6.87
N ASN A 358 21.05 -10.12 7.96
CA ASN A 358 20.04 -11.09 8.39
C ASN A 358 20.55 -12.55 8.44
N GLY A 359 21.81 -12.72 8.84
CA GLY A 359 22.48 -14.02 8.99
C GLY A 359 23.24 -14.51 7.75
N TYR A 360 22.97 -13.98 6.56
CA TYR A 360 23.77 -14.27 5.36
C TYR A 360 25.12 -13.55 5.45
N ARG A 361 26.19 -14.26 5.08
CA ARG A 361 27.55 -13.71 5.10
C ARG A 361 28.20 -13.83 3.74
N ASN A 362 29.07 -12.88 3.40
CA ASN A 362 29.89 -12.98 2.22
C ASN A 362 31.21 -13.70 2.55
N PRO A 363 31.46 -14.90 2.01
CA PRO A 363 32.69 -15.64 2.30
C PRO A 363 33.88 -15.09 1.51
N ILE A 364 33.67 -14.20 0.53
CA ILE A 364 34.73 -13.64 -0.30
C ILE A 364 35.44 -12.52 0.49
N PRO A 365 36.78 -12.51 0.57
CA PRO A 365 37.51 -11.45 1.28
C PRO A 365 37.14 -10.05 0.78
N ALA A 366 37.10 -9.10 1.73
CA ALA A 366 36.89 -7.69 1.43
C ALA A 366 37.92 -7.18 0.41
N ASP A 367 37.53 -6.15 -0.36
CA ASP A 367 38.34 -5.52 -1.41
C ASP A 367 38.66 -6.39 -2.63
N THR A 368 38.17 -7.63 -2.68
CA THR A 368 38.24 -8.48 -3.88
C THR A 368 37.46 -7.85 -5.04
N THR A 369 38.12 -7.74 -6.19
CA THR A 369 37.52 -7.21 -7.42
C THR A 369 37.46 -8.26 -8.52
N LEU A 370 36.39 -8.21 -9.32
CA LEU A 370 36.27 -8.99 -10.56
C LEU A 370 37.12 -8.35 -11.65
N GLN A 371 38.07 -9.11 -12.20
CA GLN A 371 38.99 -8.65 -13.25
C GLN A 371 38.48 -8.99 -14.64
N ALA A 372 37.98 -10.21 -14.84
CA ALA A 372 37.43 -10.66 -16.11
C ALA A 372 36.51 -11.87 -15.93
N VAL A 373 35.55 -12.03 -16.84
CA VAL A 373 34.84 -13.29 -17.03
C VAL A 373 34.93 -13.66 -18.50
N HIS A 374 35.38 -14.88 -18.79
CA HIS A 374 35.35 -15.39 -20.15
C HIS A 374 34.93 -16.85 -20.19
N ARG A 375 34.46 -17.27 -21.36
CA ARG A 375 33.94 -18.61 -21.57
C ARG A 375 34.95 -19.46 -22.35
N GLU A 376 35.25 -20.65 -21.82
CA GLU A 376 36.10 -21.66 -22.44
C GLU A 376 35.26 -22.92 -22.70
N GLY A 377 34.65 -23.02 -23.88
CA GLY A 377 33.75 -24.12 -24.21
C GLY A 377 32.47 -24.11 -23.35
N THR A 378 32.28 -25.13 -22.51
CA THR A 378 31.15 -25.25 -21.58
C THR A 378 31.45 -24.73 -20.18
N GLN A 379 32.63 -24.15 -19.97
CA GLN A 379 33.10 -23.68 -18.67
C GLN A 379 33.25 -22.16 -18.66
N TYR A 380 32.93 -21.52 -17.52
CA TYR A 380 33.35 -20.14 -17.26
C TYR A 380 34.68 -20.09 -16.52
N VAL A 381 35.51 -19.12 -16.87
CA VAL A 381 36.67 -18.70 -16.09
C VAL A 381 36.35 -17.34 -15.50
N VAL A 382 36.41 -17.26 -14.18
CA VAL A 382 36.14 -16.03 -13.42
C VAL A 382 37.45 -15.60 -12.77
N ASP A 383 37.97 -14.46 -13.20
CA ASP A 383 39.25 -13.93 -12.75
C ASP A 383 39.04 -12.86 -11.69
N PHE A 384 39.68 -13.02 -10.53
CA PHE A 384 39.65 -12.06 -9.43
C PHE A 384 41.01 -11.45 -9.15
N SER A 385 41.02 -10.38 -8.37
CA SER A 385 42.24 -9.78 -7.83
C SER A 385 42.87 -10.63 -6.70
N PRO A 386 44.15 -10.39 -6.35
CA PRO A 386 44.87 -11.18 -5.33
C PRO A 386 44.24 -11.21 -3.94
N GLU A 387 43.42 -10.21 -3.62
CA GLU A 387 42.70 -10.09 -2.35
C GLU A 387 41.81 -11.30 -2.06
N PHE A 388 41.32 -11.99 -3.10
CA PHE A 388 40.54 -13.23 -2.95
C PHE A 388 41.29 -14.31 -2.14
N LEU A 389 42.63 -14.33 -2.21
CA LEU A 389 43.46 -15.31 -1.50
C LEU A 389 43.75 -14.94 -0.04
N GLN A 390 43.33 -13.77 0.43
CA GLN A 390 43.63 -13.30 1.80
C GLN A 390 42.72 -13.92 2.87
N GLY A 391 41.74 -14.75 2.49
CA GLY A 391 40.85 -15.44 3.42
C GLY A 391 41.51 -16.60 4.17
N GLU A 392 40.97 -16.95 5.34
CA GLU A 392 41.35 -18.19 6.03
C GLU A 392 41.02 -19.43 5.18
N ALA A 393 41.76 -20.52 5.32
CA ALA A 393 41.63 -21.69 4.42
C ALA A 393 40.19 -22.25 4.32
N GLY A 394 39.47 -22.33 5.45
CA GLY A 394 38.07 -22.79 5.45
C GLY A 394 37.08 -21.80 4.83
N THR A 395 37.41 -20.52 4.87
CA THR A 395 36.63 -19.43 4.26
C THR A 395 36.88 -19.35 2.76
N LEU A 396 38.11 -19.61 2.32
CA LEU A 396 38.49 -19.66 0.91
C LEU A 396 37.74 -20.76 0.16
N GLU A 397 37.57 -21.93 0.79
CA GLU A 397 36.76 -23.02 0.22
C GLU A 397 35.30 -22.59 0.01
N LEU A 398 34.71 -21.91 0.99
CA LEU A 398 33.35 -21.36 0.87
C LEU A 398 33.25 -20.28 -0.21
N ALA A 399 34.25 -19.40 -0.34
CA ALA A 399 34.29 -18.36 -1.36
C ALA A 399 34.27 -18.96 -2.77
N VAL A 400 35.11 -19.98 -3.01
CA VAL A 400 35.16 -20.69 -4.29
C VAL A 400 33.83 -21.37 -4.60
N ARG A 401 33.26 -22.09 -3.62
CA ARG A 401 31.98 -22.78 -3.78
C ARG A 401 30.82 -21.79 -4.02
N ALA A 402 30.80 -20.66 -3.31
CA ALA A 402 29.79 -19.62 -3.47
C ALA A 402 29.79 -19.04 -4.89
N VAL A 403 30.96 -18.68 -5.42
CA VAL A 403 31.11 -18.21 -6.80
C VAL A 403 30.70 -19.29 -7.79
N ALA A 404 31.21 -20.52 -7.62
CA ALA A 404 30.91 -21.62 -8.53
C ALA A 404 29.41 -21.96 -8.56
N ALA A 405 28.78 -22.15 -7.40
CA ALA A 405 27.35 -22.46 -7.28
C ALA A 405 26.48 -21.37 -7.92
N THR A 406 26.80 -20.10 -7.64
CA THR A 406 26.07 -18.94 -8.18
C THR A 406 26.15 -18.89 -9.70
N VAL A 407 27.35 -19.03 -10.29
CA VAL A 407 27.51 -19.01 -11.75
C VAL A 407 26.91 -20.26 -12.40
N LEU A 408 27.10 -21.45 -11.82
CA LEU A 408 26.52 -22.69 -12.34
C LEU A 408 24.99 -22.65 -12.37
N ARG A 409 24.36 -21.94 -11.43
CA ARG A 409 22.90 -21.84 -11.34
C ARG A 409 22.28 -21.06 -12.49
N LEU A 410 23.05 -20.24 -13.21
CA LEU A 410 22.59 -19.61 -14.45
C LEU A 410 22.26 -20.64 -15.55
N GLY A 411 22.80 -21.86 -15.45
CA GLY A 411 22.42 -23.00 -16.29
C GLY A 411 23.03 -22.98 -17.71
N ASP A 412 23.90 -22.02 -18.02
CA ASP A 412 24.54 -21.85 -19.32
C ASP A 412 25.97 -22.43 -19.38
N CYS A 413 26.47 -22.99 -18.27
CA CYS A 413 27.75 -23.68 -18.14
C CYS A 413 27.64 -24.99 -17.33
N THR A 414 28.65 -25.86 -17.46
CA THR A 414 28.75 -27.13 -16.71
C THR A 414 29.84 -27.10 -15.65
N ALA A 415 30.75 -26.11 -15.71
CA ALA A 415 31.84 -25.95 -14.79
C ALA A 415 32.27 -24.48 -14.66
N VAL A 416 32.87 -24.13 -13.54
CA VAL A 416 33.41 -22.79 -13.25
C VAL A 416 34.81 -22.93 -12.69
N ARG A 417 35.77 -22.24 -13.27
CA ARG A 417 37.15 -22.17 -12.78
C ARG A 417 37.45 -20.76 -12.33
N ILE A 418 38.18 -20.65 -11.22
CA ILE A 418 38.58 -19.37 -10.66
C ILE A 418 40.06 -19.16 -10.93
N THR A 419 40.43 -17.97 -11.38
CA THR A 419 41.82 -17.53 -11.55
C THR A 419 42.06 -16.25 -10.76
N ILE A 420 43.33 -15.99 -10.47
CA ILE A 420 43.81 -14.81 -9.75
C ILE A 420 44.84 -14.10 -10.64
N ASN A 421 44.53 -12.89 -11.09
CA ASN A 421 45.34 -12.14 -12.07
C ASN A 421 45.73 -12.99 -13.30
N GLY A 422 44.78 -13.76 -13.82
CA GLY A 422 44.93 -14.62 -15.00
C GLY A 422 45.66 -15.95 -14.75
N ALA A 423 46.07 -16.26 -13.51
CA ALA A 423 46.76 -17.51 -13.16
C ALA A 423 45.92 -18.38 -12.22
N SER A 424 46.01 -19.70 -12.38
CA SER A 424 45.44 -20.64 -11.40
C SER A 424 46.38 -20.75 -10.18
N PRO A 425 45.89 -20.54 -8.95
CA PRO A 425 46.68 -20.76 -7.74
C PRO A 425 47.26 -22.20 -7.67
N GLU A 426 48.54 -22.32 -7.32
CA GLU A 426 49.25 -23.60 -7.20
C GLU A 426 49.42 -24.03 -5.73
N GLY A 427 49.91 -25.26 -5.49
CA GLY A 427 50.25 -25.78 -4.16
C GLY A 427 49.04 -26.35 -3.41
N GLU A 428 48.89 -26.00 -2.14
CA GLU A 428 47.82 -26.49 -1.25
C GLU A 428 46.40 -26.09 -1.71
N TYR A 429 46.29 -25.18 -2.67
CA TYR A 429 45.04 -24.68 -3.24
C TYR A 429 44.65 -25.31 -4.58
N GLY A 430 45.51 -26.14 -5.18
CA GLY A 430 45.40 -26.53 -6.59
C GLY A 430 44.05 -27.16 -7.00
N ASP A 431 43.54 -28.10 -6.20
CA ASP A 431 42.26 -28.76 -6.47
C ASP A 431 41.05 -27.83 -6.22
N LEU A 432 41.21 -26.86 -5.32
CA LEU A 432 40.15 -25.91 -4.98
C LEU A 432 39.88 -24.95 -6.14
N PHE A 433 40.94 -24.46 -6.80
CA PHE A 433 40.82 -23.53 -7.93
C PHE A 433 40.73 -24.23 -9.28
N ALA A 434 40.70 -25.56 -9.31
CA ALA A 434 40.37 -26.33 -10.50
C ALA A 434 38.91 -26.06 -10.93
N ALA A 435 38.54 -26.55 -12.12
CA ALA A 435 37.17 -26.40 -12.62
C ALA A 435 36.17 -27.12 -11.70
N GLN A 436 35.32 -26.34 -11.03
CA GLN A 436 34.28 -26.79 -10.11
C GLN A 436 32.98 -27.10 -10.87
N SER A 437 32.34 -28.22 -10.54
CA SER A 437 31.00 -28.58 -11.01
C SER A 437 30.01 -28.59 -9.85
N TRP A 438 28.71 -28.50 -10.15
CA TRP A 438 27.66 -28.53 -9.13
C TRP A 438 27.80 -29.75 -8.23
N ASN A 439 27.72 -29.55 -6.91
CA ASN A 439 27.89 -30.60 -5.92
C ASN A 439 26.91 -30.41 -4.76
N GLU A 440 26.04 -31.40 -4.56
CA GLU A 440 24.99 -31.38 -3.53
C GLU A 440 25.53 -31.26 -2.09
N SER A 441 26.76 -31.72 -1.84
CA SER A 441 27.41 -31.59 -0.52
C SER A 441 27.68 -30.14 -0.11
N TRP A 442 27.52 -29.18 -1.02
CA TRP A 442 27.62 -27.76 -0.69
C TRP A 442 26.38 -27.24 0.04
N PHE A 443 25.23 -27.92 -0.07
CA PHE A 443 23.95 -27.42 0.41
C PHE A 443 23.35 -28.27 1.54
N SER A 444 23.73 -29.55 1.61
CA SER A 444 23.25 -30.49 2.63
C SER A 444 24.39 -31.30 3.24
N SER A 445 24.34 -31.50 4.55
CA SER A 445 25.29 -32.31 5.34
C SER A 445 24.99 -33.81 5.29
#